data_AF-A0A0C3P147-F1
#
_entry.id   AF-A0A0C3P147-F1
#
_cell.length_a   1.000
_cell.length_b   1.000
_cell.length_c   1.000
_cell.angle_alpha   90.00
_cell.angle_beta   90.00
_cell.angle_gamma   90.00
#
_symmetry.space_group_name_H-M   'P 1'
#
loop_
_entity.id
_entity.type
_entity.pdbx_description
1 polymer ?
#
loop_
_entity_poly.entity_id
_entity_poly.type
_entity_poly.pdbx_seq_one_letter_code
_entity_poly.pdbx_strand_id
1 'polypeptide(L)' 'LMTSGIIYSHIKVGVYNGNHFLNYLRGLLDIMNPYLAPHCVLVMDNCRIHQVDGVEELCQERYVF' A
#
# COMPACT_ATOMS: atom_id res chain seq x y z
N LEU A 1 11.70 -8.75 2.46
CA LEU A 1 11.38 -7.62 3.35
C LEU A 1 12.28 -6.46 2.95
N MET A 2 11.72 -5.26 2.79
CA MET A 2 12.51 -4.09 2.43
C MET A 2 13.58 -3.85 3.50
N THR A 3 14.86 -3.83 3.11
CA THR A 3 16.00 -3.77 4.03
C THR A 3 16.54 -2.35 4.24
N SER A 4 15.92 -1.34 3.59
CA SER A 4 16.47 0.01 3.45
C SER A 4 15.50 1.09 3.95
N GLY A 5 15.31 1.21 5.26
CA GLY A 5 14.69 2.38 5.89
C GLY A 5 13.18 2.53 5.68
N ILE A 6 12.68 3.77 5.78
CA ILE A 6 11.27 4.15 5.58
C ILE A 6 11.12 4.68 4.15
N ILE A 7 10.19 4.15 3.37
CA ILE A 7 9.91 4.63 1.99
C ILE A 7 8.76 5.62 1.91
N TYR A 8 7.79 5.53 2.81
CA TYR A 8 6.59 6.33 2.76
C TYR A 8 5.95 6.41 4.15
N SER A 9 5.44 7.59 4.50
CA SER A 9 4.69 7.81 5.74
C SER A 9 3.66 8.91 5.50
N HIS A 10 2.49 8.73 6.10
CA HIS A 10 1.41 9.72 6.04
C HIS A 10 0.79 9.87 7.44
N ILE A 11 0.91 11.06 8.00
CA ILE A 11 0.41 11.40 9.32
C ILE A 11 -0.87 12.22 9.15
N LYS A 12 -1.92 11.82 9.88
CA LYS A 12 -3.19 12.56 9.92
C LYS A 12 -3.66 12.76 11.35
N VAL A 13 -4.53 13.75 11.52
CA VAL A 13 -5.31 13.91 12.76
C VAL A 13 -6.49 12.93 12.75
N GLY A 14 -6.69 12.20 13.84
CA GLY A 14 -7.78 11.23 13.99
C GLY A 14 -7.53 9.86 13.35
N VAL A 15 -8.53 8.98 13.41
CA VAL A 15 -8.41 7.56 13.02
C VAL A 15 -8.48 7.33 11.50
N TYR A 16 -7.82 6.28 11.02
CA TYR A 16 -7.99 5.81 9.64
C TYR A 16 -9.31 5.03 9.47
N ASN A 17 -9.87 5.11 8.27
CA ASN A 17 -10.95 4.25 7.81
C ASN A 17 -10.53 3.65 6.45
N GLY A 18 -11.37 2.80 5.85
CA GLY A 18 -11.06 2.17 4.56
C GLY A 18 -10.67 3.15 3.46
N ASN A 19 -11.43 4.23 3.26
CA ASN A 19 -11.13 5.23 2.23
C ASN A 19 -9.80 5.96 2.50
N HIS A 20 -9.51 6.29 3.76
CA HIS A 20 -8.23 6.87 4.12
C HIS A 20 -7.08 5.89 3.81
N PHE A 21 -7.28 4.60 4.05
CA PHE A 21 -6.29 3.57 3.75
C PHE A 21 -6.06 3.40 2.24
N LEU A 22 -7.12 3.39 1.42
CA LEU A 22 -6.98 3.33 -0.04
C LEU A 22 -6.20 4.52 -0.60
N ASN A 23 -6.45 5.72 -0.07
CA ASN A 23 -5.69 6.92 -0.47
C ASN A 23 -4.23 6.84 -0.03
N TYR A 24 -3.97 6.35 1.18
CA TYR A 24 -2.62 6.06 1.64
C TYR A 24 -1.90 5.06 0.73
N LEU A 25 -2.56 3.96 0.37
CA LEU A 25 -2.02 2.89 -0.46
C LEU A 25 -1.66 3.40 -1.86
N ARG A 26 -2.52 4.21 -2.49
CA ARG A 26 -2.21 4.86 -3.78
C ARG A 26 -0.90 5.65 -3.72
N GLY A 27 -0.75 6.50 -2.71
CA GLY A 27 0.47 7.29 -2.52
C GLY A 27 1.71 6.42 -2.25
N LEU A 28 1.56 5.36 -1.46
CA LEU A 28 2.63 4.38 -1.24
C LEU A 28 3.06 3.74 -2.57
N LEU A 29 2.11 3.24 -3.35
CA LEU A 29 2.37 2.57 -4.63
C LEU A 29 3.02 3.49 -5.67
N ASP A 30 2.76 4.80 -5.63
CA ASP A 30 3.44 5.79 -6.49
C ASP A 30 4.90 6.03 -6.09
N ILE A 31 5.27 5.80 -4.83
CA ILE A 31 6.63 6.02 -4.31
C ILE A 31 7.48 4.76 -4.34
N MET A 32 6.88 3.58 -4.24
CA MET A 32 7.61 2.32 -4.24
C MET A 32 8.37 2.12 -5.56
N ASN A 33 9.67 2.44 -5.55
CA ASN A 33 10.59 2.21 -6.66
C ASN A 33 11.38 0.90 -6.44
N PRO A 34 11.41 -0.08 -7.36
CA PRO A 34 10.67 -0.21 -8.61
C PRO A 34 9.44 -1.12 -8.47
N TYR A 35 8.64 -1.07 -7.40
CA TYR A 35 7.40 -1.88 -7.30
C TYR A 35 6.46 -1.40 -8.43
N LEU A 36 6.10 -2.18 -9.45
CA LEU A 36 5.95 -3.64 -9.54
C LEU A 36 6.95 -4.33 -10.47
N ALA A 37 8.21 -4.30 -10.07
CA ALA A 37 9.20 -5.26 -10.52
C ALA A 37 8.78 -6.66 -10.02
N PRO A 38 9.22 -7.73 -10.70
CA PRO A 38 8.91 -9.10 -10.30
C PRO A 38 9.19 -9.35 -8.80
N HIS A 39 8.27 -10.07 -8.13
CA HIS A 39 8.41 -10.58 -6.75
C HIS A 39 8.29 -9.55 -5.61
N CYS A 40 7.66 -8.43 -5.87
CA CYS A 40 7.37 -7.40 -4.90
C CYS A 40 6.16 -7.80 -4.01
N VAL A 41 6.30 -7.79 -2.67
CA VAL A 41 5.28 -8.28 -1.73
C VAL A 41 4.94 -7.23 -0.68
N LEU A 42 3.65 -6.91 -0.55
CA LEU A 42 3.10 -6.11 0.54
C LEU A 42 2.73 -7.02 1.72
N VAL A 43 3.35 -6.79 2.88
CA VAL A 43 3.06 -7.54 4.12
C VAL A 43 2.44 -6.57 5.12
N MET A 44 1.23 -6.89 5.57
CA MET A 44 0.44 -6.07 6.50
C MET A 44 -0.19 -6.98 7.56
N ASP A 45 -0.54 -6.41 8.71
CA ASP A 45 -1.40 -7.10 9.68
C ASP A 45 -2.84 -7.20 9.15
N ASN A 46 -3.65 -8.06 9.77
CA ASN A 46 -5.01 -8.37 9.30
C ASN A 46 -6.07 -7.36 9.76
N CYS A 47 -5.75 -6.07 9.79
CA CYS A 47 -6.68 -5.04 10.24
C CYS A 47 -7.89 -4.92 9.29
N ARG A 48 -9.08 -4.60 9.82
CA ARG A 48 -10.33 -4.48 9.04
C ARG A 48 -10.23 -3.50 7.89
N ILE A 49 -9.46 -2.42 8.04
CA ILE A 49 -9.29 -1.40 6.99
C ILE A 49 -8.41 -1.89 5.83
N HIS A 50 -7.69 -3.01 5.98
CA HIS A 50 -6.87 -3.64 4.92
C HIS A 50 -7.67 -4.63 4.08
N GLN A 51 -8.88 -5.00 4.51
CA GLN A 51 -9.77 -5.96 3.85
C GLN A 51 -10.91 -5.27 3.09
N VAL A 52 -10.77 -3.97 2.79
CA VAL A 52 -11.80 -3.22 2.05
C VAL A 52 -11.65 -3.45 0.55
N ASP A 53 -12.77 -3.44 -0.16
CA ASP A 53 -12.79 -3.47 -1.62
C ASP A 53 -11.89 -2.34 -2.18
N GLY A 54 -11.09 -2.65 -3.20
CA GLY A 54 -10.12 -1.75 -3.81
C GLY A 54 -8.66 -2.02 -3.44
N VAL A 55 -8.37 -2.74 -2.36
CA VAL A 55 -6.97 -3.03 -1.97
C VAL A 55 -6.30 -3.98 -2.95
N GLU A 56 -7.00 -5.05 -3.34
CA GLU A 56 -6.49 -6.03 -4.31
C GLU A 56 -6.37 -5.41 -5.70
N GLU A 57 -7.39 -4.67 -6.12
CA GLU A 57 -7.47 -3.99 -7.40
C GLU A 57 -6.30 -3.01 -7.58
N LEU A 58 -6.01 -2.19 -6.56
CA LEU A 58 -4.86 -1.28 -6.58
C LEU A 58 -3.52 -2.01 -6.71
N CYS A 59 -3.39 -3.20 -6.12
CA CYS A 59 -2.19 -4.01 -6.26
C CYS A 59 -2.08 -4.62 -7.67
N GLN A 60 -3.20 -5.08 -8.24
CA GLN A 60 -3.25 -5.72 -9.55
C GLN A 60 -3.08 -4.73 -10.71
N GLU A 61 -3.71 -3.55 -10.65
CA GLU A 61 -3.63 -2.49 -11.69
C GLU A 61 -2.20 -2.10 -12.04
N ARG A 62 -1.31 -2.20 -11.05
CA ARG A 62 0.06 -1.75 -11.17
C ARG A 62 1.01 -2.93 -11.50
N TYR A 63 0.53 -4.18 -11.46
CA TYR A 63 1.39 -5.36 -11.66
C TYR A 63 1.83 -5.48 -13.13
N VAL A 64 3.14 -5.40 -13.37
CA VAL A 64 3.74 -5.56 -14.69
C VAL A 64 4.42 -6.92 -14.75
N PHE A 65 4.07 -7.72 -15.77
CA PHE A 65 4.71 -9.01 -16.07
C PHE A 65 6.12 -8.85 -16.65
#